data_AF-A0A8C5QFG5-F1
#
_entry.id   AF-A0A8C5QFG5-F1
#
_cell.length_a   1.000
_cell.length_b   1.000
_cell.length_c   1.000
_cell.angle_alpha   90.00
_cell.angle_beta   90.00
_cell.angle_gamma   90.00
#
_symmetry.space_group_name_H-M   'P 1'
#
loop_
_entity.id
_entity.type
_entity.pdbx_description
1 polymer ?
#
loop_
_entity_poly.entity_id
_entity_poly.type
_entity_poly.pdbx_seq_one_letter_code
_entity_poly.pdbx_strand_id
1 'polypeptide(L)'
;CVSLSVSFLASLSVCLCFLQIQVIKIETEDNRETRSAKDALLLWCQMKTAGYPEVNIHNFTTSWRDGLAFSALIHRHRPDIIDFSKLTKSNAAYNLQHAFNTAEQQLGLIKLLDPEDVNMENPDEKSIITYVVSFYHYFSKMKALAVEGKRIGKVLDKAIEIEKDIARYEGLVSELLDWIENTISVISNQKFANSLLGVQQQLQAFTTYCTTEKPCKFQEKGNLEVLLFTIQSKMREEKYRLYVPTDGKTISDINKAWTRLEKAEHEREVALRNELIRQEKLELLSQRFDQKAAMREAWLSENQRLVSQDNFGYDLPAVEAAMKKHEAIEADISSYEERIQVVADLAQEMESEGYYDICRISAQNDNILRQWNLLKDLLRGRRGRLEQNLSLQRIFQEMVYMIDWMDEMQVTRGRQVSHLENVLLQRETSSFFSLQVLLTSKDYGKHLLEVEDLLQKQNLLEADISAQTERVKSLNQAALRYTHVTGKQEWRETG
;
A
#
# COMPACT_ATOMS: atom_id res chain seq x y z
N CYS A 1 -99.10 28.07 -17.64
CA CYS A 1 -98.18 27.33 -16.75
C CYS A 1 -96.71 27.73 -16.88
N VAL A 2 -96.22 28.23 -18.02
CA VAL A 2 -94.79 28.60 -18.18
C VAL A 2 -94.43 29.93 -17.47
N SER A 3 -95.32 30.93 -17.44
CA SER A 3 -95.05 32.20 -16.74
C SER A 3 -94.96 32.07 -15.21
N LEU A 4 -95.75 31.20 -14.59
CA LEU A 4 -95.67 30.93 -13.15
C LEU A 4 -94.36 30.23 -12.74
N SER A 5 -93.72 29.46 -13.63
CA SER A 5 -92.46 28.76 -13.31
C SER A 5 -91.25 29.68 -13.25
N VAL A 6 -91.19 30.70 -14.13
CA VAL A 6 -90.10 31.69 -14.16
C VAL A 6 -90.23 32.66 -12.98
N SER A 7 -91.45 33.10 -12.65
CA SER A 7 -91.69 33.93 -11.47
C SER A 7 -91.42 33.18 -10.17
N PHE A 8 -91.73 31.88 -10.08
CA PHE A 8 -91.45 31.08 -8.89
C PHE A 8 -89.96 30.80 -8.71
N LEU A 9 -89.22 30.52 -9.80
CA LEU A 9 -87.75 30.38 -9.76
C LEU A 9 -87.04 31.71 -9.46
N ALA A 10 -87.54 32.82 -10.00
CA ALA A 10 -87.06 34.16 -9.66
C ALA A 10 -87.34 34.48 -8.18
N SER A 11 -88.54 34.21 -7.67
CA SER A 11 -88.86 34.37 -6.25
C SER A 11 -88.05 33.42 -5.34
N LEU A 12 -87.75 32.19 -5.77
CA LEU A 12 -86.90 31.25 -5.02
C LEU A 12 -85.43 31.73 -5.00
N SER A 13 -84.93 32.24 -6.13
CA SER A 13 -83.60 32.85 -6.22
C SER A 13 -83.51 34.11 -5.36
N VAL A 14 -84.54 34.94 -5.35
CA VAL A 14 -84.64 36.12 -4.47
C VAL A 14 -84.69 35.69 -3.01
N CYS A 15 -85.47 34.67 -2.63
CA CYS A 15 -85.48 34.12 -1.27
C CYS A 15 -84.12 33.53 -0.85
N LEU A 16 -83.42 32.82 -1.74
CA LEU A 16 -82.07 32.30 -1.51
C LEU A 16 -81.06 33.45 -1.34
N CYS A 17 -81.17 34.51 -2.15
CA CYS A 17 -80.36 35.71 -1.98
C CYS A 17 -80.68 36.44 -0.66
N PHE A 18 -81.93 36.48 -0.23
CA PHE A 18 -82.33 37.04 1.07
C PHE A 18 -81.80 36.23 2.25
N LEU A 19 -81.77 34.90 2.15
CA LEU A 19 -81.07 34.02 3.11
C LEU A 19 -79.56 34.26 3.11
N GLN A 20 -78.96 34.58 1.96
CA GLN A 20 -77.54 34.90 1.81
C GLN A 20 -77.13 36.28 2.36
N ILE A 21 -78.08 37.21 2.53
CA ILE A 21 -77.83 38.53 3.15
C ILE A 21 -77.59 38.39 4.65
N GLN A 22 -78.30 37.50 5.35
CA GLN A 22 -78.21 37.39 6.82
C GLN A 22 -76.84 36.86 7.34
N VAL A 23 -75.95 36.41 6.45
CA VAL A 23 -74.64 35.82 6.80
C VAL A 23 -73.47 36.80 6.54
N ILE A 24 -73.74 38.03 6.11
CA ILE A 24 -72.69 39.03 5.83
C ILE A 24 -72.21 39.63 7.15
N LYS A 25 -71.01 39.23 7.59
CA LYS A 25 -70.29 39.83 8.71
C LYS A 25 -69.05 40.53 8.18
N ILE A 26 -68.93 41.83 8.44
CA ILE A 26 -67.78 42.64 8.04
C ILE A 26 -67.23 43.28 9.31
N GLU A 27 -66.01 42.91 9.67
CA GLU A 27 -65.31 43.45 10.82
C GLU A 27 -64.63 44.77 10.42
N THR A 28 -64.89 45.82 11.19
CA THR A 28 -64.23 47.13 11.07
C THR A 28 -63.07 47.23 12.07
N GLU A 29 -62.04 48.03 11.76
CA GLU A 29 -60.87 48.25 12.65
C GLU A 29 -61.23 48.68 14.09
N ASP A 30 -62.42 49.26 14.30
CA ASP A 30 -62.92 49.70 15.61
C ASP A 30 -63.68 48.61 16.41
N ASN A 31 -63.68 47.34 16.00
CA ASN A 31 -64.40 46.24 16.66
C ASN A 31 -65.92 46.48 16.88
N ARG A 32 -66.52 47.44 16.18
CA ARG A 32 -67.97 47.68 16.21
C ARG A 32 -68.65 46.71 15.23
N GLU A 33 -69.41 45.75 15.76
CA GLU A 33 -70.30 44.93 14.93
C GLU A 33 -71.33 45.83 14.22
N THR A 34 -71.42 45.73 12.89
CA THR A 34 -72.45 46.41 12.11
C THR A 34 -73.83 45.85 12.48
N ARG A 35 -74.75 46.72 12.92
CA ARG A 35 -76.07 46.36 13.49
C ARG A 35 -77.05 45.69 12.51
N SER A 36 -76.78 45.72 11.20
CA SER A 36 -77.58 45.08 10.15
C SER A 36 -76.69 44.62 8.98
N ALA A 37 -77.01 43.48 8.37
CA ALA A 37 -76.31 42.95 7.19
C ALA A 37 -76.33 43.92 5.99
N LYS A 38 -77.36 44.77 5.90
CA LYS A 38 -77.46 45.84 4.90
C LYS A 38 -76.39 46.90 5.13
N ASP A 39 -76.20 47.34 6.38
CA ASP A 39 -75.19 48.34 6.73
C ASP A 39 -73.78 47.79 6.55
N ALA A 40 -73.59 46.50 6.84
CA ALA A 40 -72.35 45.78 6.56
C ALA A 40 -72.04 45.81 5.06
N LEU A 41 -72.99 45.39 4.21
CA LEU A 41 -72.82 45.40 2.76
C LEU A 41 -72.54 46.81 2.22
N LEU A 42 -73.23 47.82 2.75
CA LEU A 42 -73.04 49.23 2.36
C LEU A 42 -71.61 49.67 2.68
N LEU A 43 -71.15 49.35 3.89
CA LEU A 43 -69.79 49.66 4.32
C LEU A 43 -68.74 48.93 3.47
N TRP A 44 -68.95 47.66 3.11
CA TRP A 44 -68.05 46.97 2.19
C TRP A 44 -67.99 47.65 0.83
N CYS A 45 -69.14 48.07 0.28
CA CYS A 45 -69.15 48.80 -0.98
C CYS A 45 -68.31 50.07 -0.87
N GLN A 46 -68.56 50.89 0.16
CA GLN A 46 -67.81 52.12 0.43
C GLN A 46 -66.30 51.87 0.59
N MET A 47 -65.90 50.86 1.36
CA MET A 47 -64.49 50.51 1.56
C MET A 47 -63.82 50.04 0.26
N LYS A 48 -64.55 49.33 -0.61
CA LYS A 48 -64.01 48.82 -1.87
C LYS A 48 -63.95 49.89 -2.96
N THR A 49 -64.88 50.83 -2.97
CA THR A 49 -64.89 51.94 -3.92
C THR A 49 -64.23 53.21 -3.40
N ALA A 50 -63.66 53.19 -2.18
CA ALA A 50 -62.90 54.31 -1.64
C ALA A 50 -61.73 54.68 -2.57
N GLY A 51 -61.63 55.97 -2.92
CA GLY A 51 -60.59 56.50 -3.81
C GLY A 51 -60.94 56.50 -5.31
N TYR A 52 -62.11 55.98 -5.71
CA TYR A 52 -62.59 56.14 -7.09
C TYR A 52 -63.21 57.52 -7.29
N PRO A 53 -62.82 58.27 -8.34
CA PRO A 53 -63.38 59.58 -8.60
C PRO A 53 -64.86 59.46 -8.92
N GLU A 54 -65.65 60.38 -8.38
CA GLU A 54 -67.08 60.51 -8.63
C GLU A 54 -67.98 59.35 -8.10
N VAL A 55 -67.43 58.32 -7.46
CA VAL A 55 -68.20 57.19 -6.88
C VAL A 55 -68.40 57.39 -5.38
N ASN A 56 -69.61 57.84 -5.00
CA ASN A 56 -69.97 58.07 -3.59
C ASN A 56 -71.22 57.27 -3.20
N ILE A 57 -71.03 56.11 -2.57
CA ILE A 57 -72.11 55.17 -2.23
C ILE A 57 -72.68 55.51 -0.85
N HIS A 58 -73.93 55.99 -0.80
CA HIS A 58 -74.64 56.30 0.45
C HIS A 58 -75.90 55.46 0.68
N ASN A 59 -76.40 54.81 -0.37
CA ASN A 59 -77.63 54.01 -0.35
C ASN A 59 -77.56 52.89 -1.41
N PHE A 60 -78.56 52.01 -1.43
CA PHE A 60 -78.73 50.99 -2.47
C PHE A 60 -79.79 51.39 -3.50
N THR A 61 -79.96 52.69 -3.75
CA THR A 61 -80.88 53.20 -4.77
C THR A 61 -80.12 54.14 -5.71
N THR A 62 -80.17 55.44 -5.47
CA THR A 62 -79.65 56.48 -6.36
C THR A 62 -78.13 56.44 -6.53
N SER A 63 -77.38 55.93 -5.55
CA SER A 63 -75.91 55.85 -5.60
C SER A 63 -75.38 54.88 -6.67
N TRP A 64 -76.23 54.02 -7.24
CA TRP A 64 -75.86 52.99 -8.21
C TRP A 64 -76.36 53.30 -9.62
N ARG A 65 -77.16 54.37 -9.76
CA ARG A 65 -77.89 54.72 -11.00
C ARG A 65 -76.98 55.00 -12.18
N ASP A 66 -75.81 55.59 -11.95
CA ASP A 66 -74.85 55.95 -13.00
C ASP A 66 -73.98 54.77 -13.47
N GLY A 67 -74.12 53.59 -12.85
CA GLY A 67 -73.36 52.38 -13.16
C GLY A 67 -71.88 52.42 -12.77
N LEU A 68 -71.38 53.55 -12.24
CA LEU A 68 -69.97 53.69 -11.85
C LEU A 68 -69.67 52.87 -10.60
N ALA A 69 -70.60 52.77 -9.66
CA ALA A 69 -70.44 51.94 -8.46
C ALA A 69 -70.22 50.46 -8.77
N PHE A 70 -70.99 49.88 -9.70
CA PHE A 70 -70.79 48.48 -10.15
C PHE A 70 -69.44 48.30 -10.84
N SER A 71 -69.08 49.24 -11.73
CA SER A 71 -67.82 49.21 -12.46
C SER A 71 -66.61 49.35 -11.53
N ALA A 72 -66.69 50.21 -10.50
CA ALA A 72 -65.65 50.40 -9.50
C ALA A 72 -65.45 49.15 -8.63
N LEU A 73 -66.53 48.46 -8.24
CA LEU A 73 -66.44 47.21 -7.48
C LEU A 73 -65.74 46.10 -8.25
N ILE A 74 -66.06 45.97 -9.54
CA ILE A 74 -65.42 45.00 -10.42
C ILE A 74 -63.95 45.36 -10.60
N HIS A 75 -63.62 46.60 -10.99
CA HIS A 75 -62.26 47.06 -11.21
C HIS A 75 -61.38 46.93 -9.95
N ARG A 76 -61.94 47.16 -8.74
CA ARG A 76 -61.19 47.03 -7.48
C ARG A 76 -60.65 45.62 -7.26
N HIS A 77 -61.40 44.60 -7.66
CA HIS A 77 -61.03 43.20 -7.45
C HIS A 77 -60.34 42.59 -8.68
N ARG A 78 -60.71 43.05 -9.88
CA ARG A 78 -60.20 42.61 -11.17
C ARG A 78 -60.01 43.84 -12.07
N PRO A 79 -58.88 44.57 -11.93
CA PRO A 79 -58.62 45.75 -12.75
C PRO A 79 -58.36 45.40 -14.23
N ASP A 80 -58.09 44.14 -14.52
CA ASP A 80 -57.81 43.60 -15.84
C ASP A 80 -59.03 43.55 -16.78
N ILE A 81 -60.25 43.56 -16.25
CA ILE A 81 -61.48 43.34 -17.04
C ILE A 81 -62.32 44.59 -17.29
N ILE A 82 -62.05 45.71 -16.61
CA ILE A 82 -62.77 46.99 -16.82
C ILE A 82 -61.76 48.13 -16.86
N ASP A 83 -61.81 48.98 -17.88
CA ASP A 83 -61.05 50.23 -17.89
C ASP A 83 -61.89 51.36 -17.29
N PHE A 84 -61.70 51.62 -15.99
CA PHE A 84 -62.51 52.60 -15.25
C PHE A 84 -62.29 54.04 -15.76
N SER A 85 -61.11 54.34 -16.33
CA SER A 85 -60.75 55.69 -16.76
C SER A 85 -61.62 56.23 -17.91
N LYS A 86 -62.28 55.34 -18.65
CA LYS A 86 -63.13 55.65 -19.81
C LYS A 86 -64.60 55.86 -19.44
N LEU A 87 -64.98 55.65 -18.18
CA LEU A 87 -66.37 55.72 -17.73
C LEU A 87 -66.68 57.11 -17.16
N THR A 88 -67.83 57.66 -17.53
CA THR A 88 -68.32 58.97 -17.05
C THR A 88 -69.76 58.88 -16.59
N LYS A 89 -70.17 59.74 -15.64
CA LYS A 89 -71.55 59.77 -15.09
C LYS A 89 -72.65 60.00 -16.13
N SER A 90 -72.32 60.73 -17.20
CA SER A 90 -73.26 61.06 -18.26
C SER A 90 -73.79 59.84 -19.02
N ASN A 91 -73.07 58.71 -19.00
CA ASN A 91 -73.39 57.53 -19.81
C ASN A 91 -73.89 56.34 -18.96
N ALA A 92 -74.86 56.62 -18.08
CA ALA A 92 -75.39 55.66 -17.10
C ALA A 92 -75.82 54.31 -17.72
N ALA A 93 -76.61 54.34 -18.80
CA ALA A 93 -77.11 53.13 -19.46
C ALA A 93 -75.97 52.25 -20.01
N TYR A 94 -74.96 52.86 -20.64
CA TYR A 94 -73.78 52.15 -21.11
C TYR A 94 -72.97 51.58 -19.95
N ASN A 95 -72.70 52.36 -18.90
CA ASN A 95 -71.91 51.93 -17.75
C ASN A 95 -72.55 50.70 -17.08
N LEU A 96 -73.86 50.73 -16.87
CA LEU A 96 -74.64 49.61 -16.31
C LEU A 96 -74.60 48.39 -17.23
N GLN A 97 -74.91 48.56 -18.51
CA GLN A 97 -74.87 47.47 -19.48
C GLN A 97 -73.47 46.83 -19.57
N HIS A 98 -72.43 47.65 -19.59
CA HIS A 98 -71.04 47.21 -19.62
C HIS A 98 -70.65 46.45 -18.35
N ALA A 99 -70.98 46.99 -17.17
CA ALA A 99 -70.71 46.32 -15.90
C ALA A 99 -71.42 44.96 -15.79
N PHE A 100 -72.70 44.89 -16.19
CA PHE A 100 -73.50 43.66 -16.12
C PHE A 100 -73.04 42.63 -17.15
N ASN A 101 -72.71 43.05 -18.38
CA ASN A 101 -72.13 42.17 -19.39
C ASN A 101 -70.77 41.62 -18.94
N THR A 102 -69.91 42.47 -18.37
CA THR A 102 -68.59 42.05 -17.88
C THR A 102 -68.75 41.07 -16.72
N ALA A 103 -69.67 41.33 -15.79
CA ALA A 103 -69.94 40.44 -14.67
C ALA A 103 -70.45 39.06 -15.13
N GLU A 104 -71.32 39.00 -16.12
CA GLU A 104 -71.82 37.73 -16.66
C GLU A 104 -70.74 36.97 -17.44
N GLN A 105 -70.07 37.64 -18.37
CA GLN A 105 -69.13 36.99 -19.30
C GLN A 105 -67.81 36.60 -18.63
N GLN A 106 -67.29 37.45 -17.73
CA GLN A 106 -65.96 37.27 -17.13
C GLN A 106 -66.02 36.73 -15.69
N LEU A 107 -67.11 36.99 -14.94
CA LEU A 107 -67.27 36.54 -13.55
C LEU A 107 -68.33 35.45 -13.40
N GLY A 108 -69.13 35.16 -14.43
CA GLY A 108 -70.21 34.16 -14.37
C GLY A 108 -71.37 34.58 -13.46
N LEU A 109 -71.50 35.87 -13.16
CA LEU A 109 -72.60 36.40 -12.34
C LEU A 109 -73.84 36.56 -13.22
N ILE A 110 -74.93 35.89 -12.84
CA ILE A 110 -76.22 36.00 -13.54
C ILE A 110 -76.67 37.47 -13.51
N LYS A 111 -77.07 38.02 -14.66
CA LYS A 111 -77.67 39.34 -14.72
C LYS A 111 -79.04 39.32 -14.03
N LEU A 112 -79.10 39.91 -12.83
CA LEU A 112 -80.34 40.00 -12.05
C LEU A 112 -81.07 41.33 -12.26
N LEU A 113 -80.42 42.31 -12.89
CA LEU A 113 -80.94 43.65 -13.11
C LEU A 113 -80.81 44.03 -14.58
N ASP A 114 -81.84 44.67 -15.11
CA ASP A 114 -81.77 45.34 -16.40
C ASP A 114 -81.26 46.79 -16.21
N PRO A 115 -80.41 47.32 -17.12
CA PRO A 115 -79.90 48.68 -17.01
C PRO A 115 -80.99 49.77 -16.93
N GLU A 116 -82.14 49.53 -17.53
CA GLU A 116 -83.28 50.46 -17.53
C GLU A 116 -83.94 50.55 -16.15
N ASP A 117 -84.04 49.43 -15.42
CA ASP A 117 -84.61 49.35 -14.06
C ASP A 117 -83.73 50.00 -12.99
N VAL A 118 -82.44 50.15 -13.29
CA VAL A 118 -81.47 50.83 -12.41
C VAL A 118 -81.34 52.32 -12.78
N ASN A 119 -81.41 52.66 -14.07
CA ASN A 119 -81.30 54.04 -14.56
C ASN A 119 -82.64 54.83 -14.52
N MET A 120 -83.41 54.65 -13.46
CA MET A 120 -84.67 55.38 -13.24
C MET A 120 -84.58 56.32 -12.03
N GLU A 121 -85.61 57.14 -11.83
CA GLU A 121 -85.63 58.14 -10.74
C GLU A 121 -85.59 57.48 -9.35
N ASN A 122 -86.30 56.36 -9.20
CA ASN A 122 -86.40 55.60 -7.95
C ASN A 122 -86.17 54.09 -8.21
N PRO A 123 -84.91 53.63 -8.31
CA PRO A 123 -84.62 52.21 -8.53
C PRO A 123 -84.96 51.39 -7.28
N ASP A 124 -85.36 50.13 -7.48
CA ASP A 124 -85.75 49.25 -6.37
C ASP A 124 -84.54 48.85 -5.52
N GLU A 125 -84.60 49.23 -4.23
CA GLU A 125 -83.51 49.01 -3.29
C GLU A 125 -83.20 47.52 -3.09
N LYS A 126 -84.23 46.68 -3.02
CA LYS A 126 -84.06 45.24 -2.75
C LYS A 126 -83.39 44.53 -3.92
N SER A 127 -83.71 44.93 -5.13
CA SER A 127 -83.13 44.40 -6.36
C SER A 127 -81.64 44.76 -6.47
N ILE A 128 -81.27 46.03 -6.21
CA ILE A 128 -79.86 46.44 -6.16
C ILE A 128 -79.10 45.70 -5.06
N ILE A 129 -79.64 45.62 -3.84
CA ILE A 129 -79.02 44.86 -2.75
C ILE A 129 -78.76 43.42 -3.17
N THR A 130 -79.78 42.75 -3.72
CA THR A 130 -79.71 41.35 -4.14
C THR A 130 -78.57 41.12 -5.14
N TYR A 131 -78.41 42.01 -6.11
CA TYR A 131 -77.33 41.87 -7.09
C TYR A 131 -75.95 42.19 -6.50
N VAL A 132 -75.83 43.23 -5.68
CA VAL A 132 -74.58 43.57 -4.99
C VAL A 132 -74.12 42.47 -4.03
N VAL A 133 -75.05 41.75 -3.41
CA VAL A 133 -74.77 40.55 -2.59
C VAL A 133 -74.11 39.45 -3.41
N SER A 134 -74.55 39.24 -4.66
CA SER A 134 -73.93 38.26 -5.55
C SER A 134 -72.46 38.60 -5.84
N PHE A 135 -72.13 39.89 -6.06
CA PHE A 135 -70.74 40.35 -6.18
C PHE A 135 -69.95 40.15 -4.89
N TYR A 136 -70.53 40.48 -3.74
CA TYR A 136 -69.89 40.29 -2.44
C TYR A 136 -69.49 38.82 -2.22
N HIS A 137 -70.41 37.87 -2.44
CA HIS A 137 -70.14 36.44 -2.25
C HIS A 137 -69.10 35.93 -3.24
N TYR A 138 -69.18 36.35 -4.50
CA TYR A 138 -68.19 35.97 -5.51
C TYR A 138 -66.78 36.43 -5.13
N PHE A 139 -66.60 37.72 -4.81
CA PHE A 139 -65.27 38.25 -4.47
C PHE A 139 -64.77 37.76 -3.11
N SER A 140 -65.67 37.51 -2.16
CA SER A 140 -65.31 36.92 -0.86
C SER A 140 -64.85 35.47 -1.03
N LYS A 141 -65.54 34.67 -1.85
CA LYS A 141 -65.11 33.32 -2.22
C LYS A 141 -63.77 33.33 -2.96
N MET A 142 -63.57 34.25 -3.89
CA MET A 142 -62.30 34.40 -4.62
C MET A 142 -61.14 34.72 -3.66
N LYS A 143 -61.35 35.63 -2.69
CA LYS A 143 -60.35 35.94 -1.66
C LYS A 143 -60.08 34.74 -0.75
N ALA A 144 -61.11 34.00 -0.34
CA ALA A 144 -60.98 32.79 0.48
C ALA A 144 -60.14 31.74 -0.24
N LEU A 145 -60.45 31.45 -1.52
CA LEU A 145 -59.68 30.52 -2.37
C LEU A 145 -58.21 30.95 -2.52
N ALA A 146 -57.94 32.26 -2.66
CA ALA A 146 -56.56 32.75 -2.73
C ALA A 146 -55.80 32.55 -1.40
N VAL A 147 -56.47 32.69 -0.25
CA VAL A 147 -55.88 32.41 1.07
C VAL A 147 -55.64 30.92 1.27
N GLU A 148 -56.57 30.07 0.87
CA GLU A 148 -56.43 28.61 0.87
C GLU A 148 -55.26 28.17 -0.02
N GLY A 149 -55.17 28.70 -1.23
CA GLY A 149 -54.03 28.47 -2.14
C GLY A 149 -52.68 28.87 -1.51
N LYS A 150 -52.63 30.02 -0.83
CA LYS A 150 -51.43 30.44 -0.08
C LYS A 150 -51.08 29.49 1.07
N ARG A 151 -52.07 28.93 1.77
CA ARG A 151 -51.85 27.97 2.86
C ARG A 151 -51.32 26.64 2.32
N ILE A 152 -51.90 26.13 1.22
CA ILE A 152 -51.43 24.92 0.53
C ILE A 152 -50.00 25.11 0.02
N GLY A 153 -49.71 26.25 -0.59
CA GLY A 153 -48.35 26.59 -1.06
C GLY A 153 -47.31 26.49 0.05
N LYS A 154 -47.59 27.05 1.24
CA LYS A 154 -46.68 26.95 2.39
C LYS A 154 -46.42 25.52 2.86
N VAL A 155 -47.43 24.65 2.84
CA VAL A 155 -47.28 23.24 3.22
C VAL A 155 -46.45 22.50 2.16
N LEU A 156 -46.69 22.79 0.89
CA LEU A 156 -45.94 22.21 -0.23
C LEU A 156 -44.46 22.62 -0.21
N ASP A 157 -44.16 23.91 0.01
CA ASP A 157 -42.78 24.41 0.08
C ASP A 157 -41.96 23.67 1.17
N LYS A 158 -42.58 23.45 2.34
CA LYS A 158 -41.97 22.68 3.42
C LYS A 158 -41.75 21.21 3.03
N ALA A 159 -42.71 20.58 2.36
CA ALA A 159 -42.57 19.20 1.91
C ALA A 159 -41.40 19.04 0.91
N ILE A 160 -41.28 19.98 -0.04
CA ILE A 160 -40.17 20.02 -0.99
C ILE A 160 -38.83 20.20 -0.27
N GLU A 161 -38.77 21.05 0.75
CA GLU A 161 -37.55 21.28 1.53
C GLU A 161 -37.11 20.01 2.27
N ILE A 162 -38.05 19.28 2.87
CA ILE A 162 -37.77 18.01 3.56
C ILE A 162 -37.28 16.94 2.57
N GLU A 163 -37.89 16.84 1.38
CA GLU A 163 -37.46 15.90 0.34
C GLU A 163 -36.04 16.21 -0.15
N LYS A 164 -35.69 17.49 -0.29
CA LYS A 164 -34.31 17.91 -0.59
C LYS A 164 -33.33 17.52 0.52
N ASP A 165 -33.70 17.72 1.78
CA ASP A 165 -32.86 17.31 2.91
C ASP A 165 -32.65 15.78 2.93
N ILE A 166 -33.69 14.99 2.62
CA ILE A 166 -33.62 13.52 2.47
C ILE A 166 -32.66 13.13 1.34
N ALA A 167 -32.82 13.70 0.15
CA ALA A 167 -31.95 13.41 -0.98
C ALA A 167 -30.48 13.74 -0.68
N ARG A 168 -30.23 14.87 0.01
CA ARG A 168 -28.89 15.24 0.47
C ARG A 168 -28.33 14.22 1.46
N TYR A 169 -29.13 13.80 2.44
CA TYR A 169 -28.71 12.77 3.40
C TYR A 169 -28.32 11.47 2.67
N GLU A 170 -29.18 10.98 1.77
CA GLU A 170 -28.91 9.75 1.04
C GLU A 170 -27.68 9.82 0.13
N GLY A 171 -27.42 10.98 -0.49
CA GLY A 171 -26.21 11.21 -1.29
C GLY A 171 -24.95 11.14 -0.43
N LEU A 172 -24.92 11.91 0.66
CA LEU A 172 -23.77 11.97 1.58
C LEU A 172 -23.49 10.62 2.26
N VAL A 173 -24.52 9.85 2.62
CA VAL A 173 -24.35 8.49 3.17
C VAL A 173 -23.69 7.57 2.14
N SER A 174 -24.13 7.64 0.89
CA SER A 174 -23.58 6.79 -0.19
C SER A 174 -22.11 7.13 -0.44
N GLU A 175 -21.78 8.42 -0.53
CA GLU A 175 -20.39 8.90 -0.67
C GLU A 175 -19.50 8.44 0.49
N LEU A 176 -20.00 8.50 1.73
CA LEU A 176 -19.23 8.05 2.90
C LEU A 176 -19.03 6.53 2.89
N LEU A 177 -20.06 5.75 2.57
CA LEU A 177 -19.96 4.29 2.49
C LEU A 177 -19.01 3.85 1.37
N ASP A 178 -19.09 4.49 0.20
CA ASP A 178 -18.18 4.23 -0.92
C ASP A 178 -16.73 4.59 -0.53
N TRP A 179 -16.51 5.70 0.15
CA TRP A 179 -15.20 6.07 0.67
C TRP A 179 -14.66 5.02 1.64
N ILE A 180 -15.51 4.52 2.57
CA ILE A 180 -15.11 3.48 3.54
C ILE A 180 -14.67 2.21 2.80
N GLU A 181 -15.50 1.68 1.89
CA GLU A 181 -15.19 0.42 1.18
C GLU A 181 -13.95 0.55 0.30
N ASN A 182 -13.79 1.68 -0.41
CA ASN A 182 -12.60 1.95 -1.20
C ASN A 182 -11.35 2.04 -0.32
N THR A 183 -11.44 2.70 0.82
CA THR A 183 -10.32 2.83 1.77
C THR A 183 -9.93 1.47 2.35
N ILE A 184 -10.89 0.64 2.75
CA ILE A 184 -10.66 -0.74 3.19
C ILE A 184 -9.91 -1.52 2.10
N SER A 185 -10.36 -1.42 0.85
CA SER A 185 -9.74 -2.10 -0.29
C SER A 185 -8.29 -1.66 -0.51
N VAL A 186 -8.01 -0.35 -0.48
CA VAL A 186 -6.65 0.19 -0.65
C VAL A 186 -5.73 -0.26 0.48
N ILE A 187 -6.17 -0.14 1.73
CA ILE A 187 -5.40 -0.49 2.93
C ILE A 187 -5.11 -2.00 2.98
N SER A 188 -6.09 -2.84 2.62
CA SER A 188 -5.97 -4.30 2.70
C SER A 188 -5.12 -4.90 1.57
N ASN A 189 -5.17 -4.34 0.36
CA ASN A 189 -4.52 -4.92 -0.82
C ASN A 189 -3.10 -4.39 -1.10
N GLN A 190 -2.62 -3.43 -0.31
CA GLN A 190 -1.31 -2.82 -0.55
C GLN A 190 -0.16 -3.77 -0.17
N LYS A 191 0.64 -4.16 -1.16
CA LYS A 191 1.87 -4.95 -0.94
C LYS A 191 2.90 -4.15 -0.15
N PHE A 192 3.68 -4.84 0.67
CA PHE A 192 4.80 -4.24 1.39
C PHE A 192 5.95 -3.93 0.43
N ALA A 193 6.61 -2.80 0.64
CA ALA A 193 7.86 -2.52 -0.03
C ALA A 193 8.95 -3.45 0.50
N ASN A 194 9.78 -4.02 -0.38
CA ASN A 194 10.90 -4.85 0.03
C ASN A 194 12.13 -3.97 0.32
N SER A 195 12.03 -3.04 1.26
CA SER A 195 13.16 -2.26 1.78
C SER A 195 12.75 -1.52 3.05
N LEU A 196 13.69 -1.30 3.97
CA LEU A 196 13.42 -0.56 5.21
C LEU A 196 12.84 0.84 4.92
N LEU A 197 13.45 1.59 4.00
CA LEU A 197 12.99 2.92 3.62
C LEU A 197 11.59 2.89 3.01
N GLY A 198 11.31 1.91 2.14
CA GLY A 198 9.99 1.78 1.52
C GLY A 198 8.89 1.50 2.53
N VAL A 199 9.14 0.65 3.52
CA VAL A 199 8.16 0.36 4.59
C VAL A 199 7.97 1.56 5.51
N GLN A 200 9.02 2.31 5.82
CA GLN A 200 8.92 3.57 6.57
C GLN A 200 8.04 4.60 5.85
N GLN A 201 8.17 4.73 4.53
CA GLN A 201 7.32 5.60 3.72
C GLN A 201 5.85 5.13 3.73
N GLN A 202 5.61 3.82 3.64
CA GLN A 202 4.26 3.26 3.75
C GLN A 202 3.63 3.53 5.12
N LEU A 203 4.40 3.40 6.20
CA LEU A 203 3.95 3.72 7.55
C LEU A 203 3.65 5.21 7.73
N GLN A 204 4.50 6.08 7.16
CA GLN A 204 4.29 7.52 7.17
C GLN A 204 2.99 7.89 6.44
N ALA A 205 2.78 7.37 5.23
CA ALA A 205 1.55 7.59 4.48
C ALA A 205 0.31 7.10 5.25
N PHE A 206 0.39 5.94 5.89
CA PHE A 206 -0.68 5.42 6.75
C PHE A 206 -0.96 6.34 7.96
N THR A 207 0.10 6.89 8.59
CA THR A 207 -0.05 7.84 9.69
C THR A 207 -0.68 9.16 9.23
N THR A 208 -0.30 9.66 8.04
CA THR A 208 -0.95 10.83 7.44
C THR A 208 -2.45 10.56 7.26
N TYR A 209 -2.82 9.45 6.60
CA TYR A 209 -4.22 9.04 6.48
C TYR A 209 -4.98 9.07 7.82
N CYS A 210 -4.42 8.45 8.88
CA CYS A 210 -5.03 8.38 10.19
C CYS A 210 -5.17 9.74 10.89
N THR A 211 -4.24 10.67 10.64
CA THR A 211 -4.17 11.94 11.37
C THR A 211 -4.82 13.11 10.62
N THR A 212 -4.93 13.03 9.30
CA THR A 212 -5.47 14.14 8.48
C THR A 212 -6.77 13.77 7.80
N GLU A 213 -6.85 12.62 7.12
CA GLU A 213 -7.99 12.28 6.27
C GLU A 213 -9.15 11.68 7.09
N LYS A 214 -8.86 10.66 7.92
CA LYS A 214 -9.86 9.97 8.74
C LYS A 214 -10.65 10.91 9.66
N PRO A 215 -10.05 11.90 10.36
CA PRO A 215 -10.79 12.80 11.25
C PRO A 215 -11.87 13.62 10.53
N CYS A 216 -11.60 14.09 9.31
CA CYS A 216 -12.61 14.80 8.50
C CYS A 216 -13.81 13.89 8.20
N LYS A 217 -13.56 12.62 7.85
CA LYS A 217 -14.62 11.64 7.57
C LYS A 217 -15.40 11.22 8.81
N PHE A 218 -14.74 11.17 9.97
CA PHE A 218 -15.42 10.97 11.25
C PHE A 218 -16.38 12.13 11.58
N GLN A 219 -15.99 13.37 11.27
CA GLN A 219 -16.86 14.53 11.42
C GLN A 219 -18.06 14.47 10.46
N GLU A 220 -17.85 14.07 9.20
CA GLU A 220 -18.94 13.84 8.23
C GLU A 220 -19.96 12.81 8.75
N LYS A 221 -19.48 11.69 9.31
CA LYS A 221 -20.34 10.69 9.98
C LYS A 221 -21.22 11.32 11.08
N GLY A 222 -20.65 12.16 11.94
CA GLY A 222 -21.41 12.88 12.96
C GLY A 222 -22.43 13.86 12.37
N ASN A 223 -22.07 14.58 11.32
CA ASN A 223 -22.96 15.51 10.62
C ASN A 223 -24.17 14.78 9.99
N LEU A 224 -24.00 13.54 9.52
CA LEU A 224 -25.09 12.71 9.00
C LEU A 224 -26.10 12.31 10.08
N GLU A 225 -25.62 11.99 11.29
CA GLU A 225 -26.49 11.70 12.45
C GLU A 225 -27.33 12.93 12.81
N VAL A 226 -26.71 14.12 12.83
CA VAL A 226 -27.40 15.40 13.07
C VAL A 226 -28.43 15.69 11.97
N LEU A 227 -28.05 15.51 10.70
CA LEU A 227 -28.95 15.76 9.57
C LEU A 227 -30.18 14.84 9.61
N LEU A 228 -30.00 13.55 9.92
CA LEU A 228 -31.11 12.62 10.08
C LEU A 228 -32.03 13.05 11.22
N PHE A 229 -31.46 13.47 12.35
CA PHE A 229 -32.24 13.99 13.47
C PHE A 229 -33.04 15.24 13.08
N THR A 230 -32.44 16.17 12.35
CA THR A 230 -33.11 17.38 11.82
C THR A 230 -34.27 17.02 10.90
N ILE A 231 -34.08 16.11 9.94
CA ILE A 231 -35.14 15.63 9.03
C ILE A 231 -36.28 15.01 9.83
N GLN A 232 -35.96 14.13 10.79
CA GLN A 232 -36.96 13.50 11.64
C GLN A 232 -37.70 14.51 12.53
N SER A 233 -37.02 15.56 13.01
CA SER A 233 -37.67 16.64 13.77
C SER A 233 -38.66 17.43 12.91
N LYS A 234 -38.23 17.87 11.72
CA LYS A 234 -39.10 18.56 10.74
C LYS A 234 -40.33 17.71 10.38
N MET A 235 -40.14 16.40 10.18
CA MET A 235 -41.24 15.47 9.89
C MET A 235 -42.24 15.34 11.06
N ARG A 236 -41.77 15.33 12.31
CA ARG A 236 -42.65 15.29 13.50
C ARG A 236 -43.48 16.55 13.64
N GLU A 237 -42.88 17.70 13.42
CA GLU A 237 -43.56 19.01 13.53
C GLU A 237 -44.73 19.12 12.54
N GLU A 238 -44.53 18.66 11.31
CA GLU A 238 -45.56 18.67 10.26
C GLU A 238 -46.52 17.47 10.33
N LYS A 239 -46.38 16.58 11.33
CA LYS A 239 -47.17 15.35 11.52
C LYS A 239 -47.12 14.38 10.33
N TYR A 240 -46.02 14.41 9.58
CA TYR A 240 -45.75 13.43 8.53
C TYR A 240 -45.27 12.09 9.12
N ARG A 241 -45.33 11.03 8.32
CA ARG A 241 -44.72 9.75 8.68
C ARG A 241 -43.21 9.95 8.81
N LEU A 242 -42.63 9.44 9.90
CA LEU A 242 -41.20 9.53 10.14
C LEU A 242 -40.43 8.90 8.97
N TYR A 243 -39.47 9.67 8.46
CA TYR A 243 -38.52 9.15 7.48
C TYR A 243 -37.64 8.09 8.13
N VAL A 244 -37.60 6.92 7.49
CA VAL A 244 -36.68 5.83 7.78
C VAL A 244 -35.81 5.67 6.54
N PRO A 245 -34.47 5.80 6.66
CA PRO A 245 -33.58 5.57 5.53
C PRO A 245 -33.80 4.21 4.88
N THR A 246 -33.55 4.14 3.57
CA THR A 246 -33.56 2.90 2.80
C THR A 246 -32.54 1.89 3.36
N ASP A 247 -32.80 0.58 3.16
CA ASP A 247 -31.92 -0.50 3.62
C ASP A 247 -30.48 -0.28 3.13
N GLY A 248 -29.51 -0.33 4.04
CA GLY A 248 -28.10 -0.06 3.76
C GLY A 248 -27.66 1.39 3.96
N LYS A 249 -28.58 2.34 4.11
CA LYS A 249 -28.28 3.76 4.40
C LYS A 249 -28.63 4.17 5.83
N THR A 250 -28.86 3.21 6.72
CA THR A 250 -29.18 3.52 8.12
C THR A 250 -27.93 3.91 8.90
N ILE A 251 -28.10 4.63 10.01
CA ILE A 251 -26.99 4.93 10.94
C ILE A 251 -26.32 3.64 11.46
N SER A 252 -27.09 2.55 11.61
CA SER A 252 -26.53 1.25 12.00
C SER A 252 -25.57 0.72 10.93
N ASP A 253 -25.89 0.88 9.65
CA ASP A 253 -25.05 0.41 8.54
C ASP A 253 -23.77 1.24 8.42
N ILE A 254 -23.86 2.56 8.61
CA ILE A 254 -22.69 3.44 8.69
C ILE A 254 -21.78 3.00 9.85
N ASN A 255 -22.34 2.75 11.03
CA ASN A 255 -21.57 2.27 12.18
C ASN A 255 -20.91 0.91 11.90
N LYS A 256 -21.62 -0.03 11.29
CA LYS A 256 -21.05 -1.34 10.90
C LYS A 256 -19.92 -1.19 9.87
N ALA A 257 -20.08 -0.33 8.86
CA ALA A 257 -19.04 -0.04 7.88
C ALA A 257 -17.81 0.60 8.54
N TRP A 258 -18.03 1.55 9.45
CA TRP A 258 -16.97 2.19 10.22
C TRP A 258 -16.19 1.20 11.09
N THR A 259 -16.86 0.27 11.78
CA THR A 259 -16.18 -0.79 12.55
C THR A 259 -15.35 -1.72 11.65
N ARG A 260 -15.81 -2.00 10.43
CA ARG A 260 -15.01 -2.77 9.45
C ARG A 260 -13.77 -2.00 9.02
N LEU A 261 -13.86 -0.68 8.84
CA LEU A 261 -12.71 0.17 8.56
C LEU A 261 -11.69 0.14 9.70
N GLU A 262 -12.13 0.35 10.93
CA GLU A 262 -11.25 0.33 12.11
C GLU A 262 -10.54 -1.02 12.29
N LYS A 263 -11.23 -2.13 11.98
CA LYS A 263 -10.63 -3.46 11.98
C LYS A 263 -9.53 -3.57 10.91
N ALA A 264 -9.82 -3.19 9.67
CA ALA A 264 -8.84 -3.25 8.56
C ALA A 264 -7.63 -2.34 8.82
N GLU A 265 -7.84 -1.16 9.41
CA GLU A 265 -6.77 -0.25 9.82
C GLU A 265 -5.88 -0.86 10.89
N HIS A 266 -6.45 -1.49 11.92
CA HIS A 266 -5.68 -2.13 12.98
C HIS A 266 -4.84 -3.29 12.42
N GLU A 267 -5.44 -4.14 11.58
CA GLU A 267 -4.74 -5.24 10.91
C GLU A 267 -3.58 -4.71 10.05
N ARG A 268 -3.80 -3.61 9.32
CA ARG A 268 -2.74 -2.97 8.52
C ARG A 268 -1.63 -2.41 9.38
N GLU A 269 -1.95 -1.71 10.46
CA GLU A 269 -0.97 -1.12 11.36
C GLU A 269 -0.05 -2.19 11.95
N VAL A 270 -0.63 -3.28 12.45
CA VAL A 270 0.12 -4.43 12.99
C VAL A 270 1.01 -5.04 11.90
N ALA A 271 0.47 -5.23 10.69
CA ALA A 271 1.24 -5.82 9.60
C ALA A 271 2.40 -4.92 9.13
N LEU A 272 2.20 -3.60 9.03
CA LEU A 272 3.26 -2.64 8.71
C LEU A 272 4.36 -2.62 9.78
N ARG A 273 3.99 -2.66 11.06
CA ARG A 273 4.98 -2.70 12.17
C ARG A 273 5.78 -4.01 12.16
N ASN A 274 5.12 -5.15 11.93
CA ASN A 274 5.80 -6.44 11.84
C ASN A 274 6.77 -6.48 10.66
N GLU A 275 6.34 -5.97 9.49
CA GLU A 275 7.22 -5.88 8.32
C GLU A 275 8.38 -4.91 8.54
N LEU A 276 8.16 -3.78 9.23
CA LEU A 276 9.22 -2.83 9.57
C LEU A 276 10.30 -3.53 10.41
N ILE A 277 9.91 -4.24 11.46
CA ILE A 277 10.83 -5.00 12.32
C ILE A 277 11.56 -6.08 11.50
N ARG A 278 10.88 -6.73 10.56
CA ARG A 278 11.50 -7.74 9.68
C ARG A 278 12.58 -7.10 8.80
N GLN A 279 12.29 -5.96 8.18
CA GLN A 279 13.26 -5.22 7.37
C GLN A 279 14.44 -4.70 8.20
N GLU A 280 14.21 -4.20 9.42
CA GLU A 280 15.30 -3.79 10.33
C GLU A 280 16.23 -4.96 10.69
N LYS A 281 15.67 -6.15 10.94
CA LYS A 281 16.46 -7.37 11.18
C LYS A 281 17.27 -7.76 9.96
N LEU A 282 16.71 -7.63 8.75
CA LEU A 282 17.44 -7.93 7.52
C LEU A 282 18.60 -6.98 7.27
N GLU A 283 18.44 -5.68 7.55
CA GLU A 283 19.55 -4.73 7.46
C GLU A 283 20.66 -5.06 8.48
N LEU A 284 20.30 -5.46 9.69
CA LEU A 284 21.27 -5.90 10.69
C LEU A 284 22.01 -7.18 10.25
N LEU A 285 21.30 -8.13 9.63
CA LEU A 285 21.89 -9.32 9.04
C LEU A 285 22.85 -8.96 7.90
N SER A 286 22.48 -8.04 7.02
CA SER A 286 23.36 -7.53 5.96
C SER A 286 24.64 -6.93 6.53
N GLN A 287 24.53 -6.05 7.54
CA GLN A 287 25.71 -5.46 8.19
C GLN A 287 26.63 -6.52 8.81
N ARG A 288 26.04 -7.56 9.42
CA ARG A 288 26.79 -8.68 9.99
C ARG A 288 27.48 -9.50 8.89
N PHE A 289 26.82 -9.72 7.77
CA PHE A 289 27.41 -10.35 6.59
C PHE A 289 28.60 -9.54 6.09
N ASP A 290 28.41 -8.24 5.84
CA ASP A 290 29.45 -7.35 5.30
C ASP A 290 30.71 -7.33 6.19
N GLN A 291 30.54 -7.20 7.50
CA GLN A 291 31.65 -7.26 8.47
C GLN A 291 32.38 -8.60 8.41
N LYS A 292 31.65 -9.71 8.40
CA LYS A 292 32.27 -11.03 8.36
C LYS A 292 32.97 -11.24 7.03
N ALA A 293 32.31 -10.97 5.91
CA ALA A 293 32.84 -11.10 4.55
C ALA A 293 34.17 -10.35 4.40
N ALA A 294 34.23 -9.08 4.81
CA ALA A 294 35.45 -8.28 4.76
C ALA A 294 36.63 -8.92 5.53
N MET A 295 36.37 -9.48 6.72
CA MET A 295 37.42 -10.19 7.48
C MET A 295 37.91 -11.45 6.75
N ARG A 296 37.02 -12.17 6.04
CA ARG A 296 37.38 -13.41 5.32
C ARG A 296 38.17 -13.07 4.07
N GLU A 297 37.74 -12.07 3.30
CA GLU A 297 38.45 -11.58 2.11
C GLU A 297 39.88 -11.13 2.46
N ALA A 298 40.06 -10.37 3.54
CA ALA A 298 41.39 -9.94 4.00
C ALA A 298 42.27 -11.12 4.39
N TRP A 299 41.74 -12.08 5.15
CA TRP A 299 42.49 -13.27 5.57
C TRP A 299 42.83 -14.18 4.38
N LEU A 300 41.90 -14.37 3.44
CA LEU A 300 42.09 -15.14 2.21
C LEU A 300 43.21 -14.54 1.36
N SER A 301 43.17 -13.23 1.13
CA SER A 301 44.18 -12.53 0.34
C SER A 301 45.59 -12.69 0.93
N GLU A 302 45.74 -12.59 2.25
CA GLU A 302 47.04 -12.74 2.89
C GLU A 302 47.54 -14.19 2.84
N ASN A 303 46.67 -15.18 3.10
CA ASN A 303 47.07 -16.58 3.07
C ASN A 303 47.39 -17.08 1.67
N GLN A 304 46.66 -16.64 0.65
CA GLN A 304 46.99 -16.94 -0.75
C GLN A 304 48.40 -16.43 -1.10
N ARG A 305 48.75 -15.22 -0.65
CA ARG A 305 50.09 -14.64 -0.82
C ARG A 305 51.17 -15.46 -0.11
N LEU A 306 50.91 -15.92 1.12
CA LEU A 306 51.83 -16.74 1.90
C LEU A 306 52.04 -18.15 1.29
N VAL A 307 50.97 -18.75 0.76
CA VAL A 307 51.03 -20.11 0.17
C VAL A 307 51.65 -20.09 -1.22
N SER A 308 51.62 -18.96 -1.93
CA SER A 308 52.24 -18.83 -3.26
C SER A 308 53.78 -18.83 -3.24
N GLN A 309 54.43 -18.81 -2.07
CA GLN A 309 55.89 -18.77 -1.95
C GLN A 309 56.48 -20.15 -1.59
N ASP A 310 57.34 -20.68 -2.46
CA ASP A 310 57.96 -22.01 -2.33
C ASP A 310 59.30 -21.99 -1.57
N ASN A 311 59.38 -21.28 -0.44
CA ASN A 311 60.60 -21.12 0.36
C ASN A 311 61.06 -22.45 1.03
N PHE A 312 61.49 -23.43 0.22
CA PHE A 312 61.77 -24.81 0.64
C PHE A 312 63.20 -25.01 1.17
N GLY A 313 64.15 -24.19 0.73
CA GLY A 313 65.57 -24.37 1.04
C GLY A 313 66.30 -25.27 0.04
N TYR A 314 67.59 -25.52 0.30
CA TYR A 314 68.49 -26.20 -0.64
C TYR A 314 69.08 -27.51 -0.11
N ASP A 315 68.88 -27.83 1.18
CA ASP A 315 69.36 -29.06 1.82
C ASP A 315 68.19 -29.84 2.43
N LEU A 316 68.42 -31.12 2.71
CA LEU A 316 67.38 -32.00 3.24
C LEU A 316 66.79 -31.49 4.57
N PRO A 317 67.58 -31.04 5.56
CA PRO A 317 67.02 -30.54 6.81
C PRO A 317 66.13 -29.29 6.63
N ALA A 318 66.48 -28.35 5.75
CA ALA A 318 65.63 -27.19 5.48
C ALA A 318 64.31 -27.58 4.81
N VAL A 319 64.34 -28.53 3.87
CA VAL A 319 63.14 -28.99 3.16
C VAL A 319 62.22 -29.79 4.08
N GLU A 320 62.77 -30.62 4.97
CA GLU A 320 61.99 -31.28 6.02
C GLU A 320 61.35 -30.29 7.01
N ALA A 321 62.08 -29.23 7.38
CA ALA A 321 61.54 -28.15 8.20
C ALA A 321 60.43 -27.36 7.46
N ALA A 322 60.61 -27.10 6.16
CA ALA A 322 59.61 -26.47 5.32
C ALA A 322 58.34 -27.34 5.19
N MET A 323 58.47 -28.67 5.11
CA MET A 323 57.34 -29.61 5.12
C MET A 323 56.54 -29.52 6.41
N LYS A 324 57.21 -29.59 7.57
CA LYS A 324 56.54 -29.44 8.87
C LYS A 324 55.83 -28.09 8.99
N LYS A 325 56.44 -27.02 8.48
CA LYS A 325 55.81 -25.69 8.45
C LYS A 325 54.57 -25.67 7.55
N HIS A 326 54.61 -26.34 6.40
CA HIS A 326 53.47 -26.45 5.51
C HIS A 326 52.31 -27.23 6.15
N GLU A 327 52.58 -28.36 6.79
CA GLU A 327 51.56 -29.13 7.53
C GLU A 327 50.88 -28.29 8.63
N ALA A 328 51.65 -27.45 9.34
CA ALA A 328 51.09 -26.52 10.32
C ALA A 328 50.18 -25.46 9.66
N ILE A 329 50.55 -24.95 8.48
CA ILE A 329 49.73 -24.01 7.70
C ILE A 329 48.45 -24.69 7.20
N GLU A 330 48.52 -25.92 6.69
CA GLU A 330 47.35 -26.68 6.26
C GLU A 330 46.36 -26.91 7.41
N ALA A 331 46.88 -27.25 8.61
CA ALA A 331 46.06 -27.41 9.80
C ALA A 331 45.38 -26.10 10.22
N ASP A 332 46.12 -24.98 10.23
CA ASP A 332 45.55 -23.65 10.55
C ASP A 332 44.49 -23.25 9.54
N ILE A 333 44.77 -23.37 8.23
CA ILE A 333 43.81 -23.04 7.17
C ILE A 333 42.56 -23.93 7.28
N SER A 334 42.71 -25.24 7.51
CA SER A 334 41.56 -26.15 7.65
C SER A 334 40.61 -25.72 8.77
N SER A 335 41.11 -25.09 9.83
CA SER A 335 40.28 -24.56 10.92
C SER A 335 39.39 -23.37 10.50
N TYR A 336 39.69 -22.70 9.38
CA TYR A 336 38.92 -21.57 8.87
C TYR A 336 37.73 -21.98 8.00
N GLU A 337 37.61 -23.25 7.58
CA GLU A 337 36.48 -23.73 6.76
C GLU A 337 35.13 -23.39 7.42
N GLU A 338 34.99 -23.61 8.73
CA GLU A 338 33.77 -23.27 9.48
C GLU A 338 33.48 -21.75 9.45
N ARG A 339 34.53 -20.92 9.46
CA ARG A 339 34.38 -19.45 9.42
C ARG A 339 33.98 -18.93 8.04
N ILE A 340 34.35 -19.65 6.97
CA ILE A 340 33.87 -19.41 5.60
C ILE A 340 32.41 -19.85 5.50
N GLN A 341 32.07 -21.02 6.02
CA GLN A 341 30.70 -21.55 6.01
C GLN A 341 29.72 -20.59 6.69
N VAL A 342 30.10 -19.97 7.81
CA VAL A 342 29.28 -18.95 8.51
C VAL A 342 28.92 -17.76 7.60
N VAL A 343 29.74 -17.39 6.61
CA VAL A 343 29.40 -16.32 5.66
C VAL A 343 28.40 -16.82 4.63
N ALA A 344 28.57 -18.05 4.14
CA ALA A 344 27.63 -18.70 3.22
C ALA A 344 26.26 -18.92 3.86
N ASP A 345 26.22 -19.35 5.12
CA ASP A 345 24.97 -19.55 5.88
C ASP A 345 24.20 -18.23 6.04
N LEU A 346 24.90 -17.12 6.32
CA LEU A 346 24.27 -15.80 6.39
C LEU A 346 23.71 -15.34 5.05
N ALA A 347 24.43 -15.58 3.94
CA ALA A 347 23.94 -15.27 2.60
C ALA A 347 22.65 -16.06 2.29
N GLN A 348 22.64 -17.35 2.63
CA GLN A 348 21.47 -18.22 2.45
C GLN A 348 20.29 -17.82 3.34
N GLU A 349 20.54 -17.44 4.60
CA GLU A 349 19.50 -16.92 5.51
C GLU A 349 18.83 -15.68 4.89
N MET A 350 19.63 -14.72 4.38
CA MET A 350 19.12 -13.52 3.72
C MET A 350 18.36 -13.82 2.42
N GLU A 351 18.78 -14.83 1.65
CA GLU A 351 18.06 -15.28 0.45
C GLU A 351 16.69 -15.84 0.82
N SER A 352 16.63 -16.68 1.86
CA SER A 352 15.39 -17.32 2.32
C SER A 352 14.37 -16.32 2.85
N GLU A 353 14.85 -15.23 3.46
CA GLU A 353 14.03 -14.12 3.95
C GLU A 353 13.73 -13.06 2.88
N GLY A 354 14.25 -13.21 1.66
CA GLY A 354 13.96 -12.34 0.52
C GLY A 354 14.54 -10.93 0.64
N TYR A 355 15.78 -10.78 1.12
CA TYR A 355 16.45 -9.48 1.17
C TYR A 355 16.52 -8.81 -0.20
N TYR A 356 16.35 -7.49 -0.24
CA TYR A 356 16.18 -6.74 -1.49
C TYR A 356 17.45 -6.71 -2.37
N ASP A 357 18.63 -6.65 -1.74
CA ASP A 357 19.93 -6.62 -2.41
C ASP A 357 20.62 -7.98 -2.37
N ILE A 358 19.85 -9.06 -2.50
CA ILE A 358 20.37 -10.43 -2.46
C ILE A 358 21.41 -10.68 -3.55
N CYS A 359 21.28 -10.06 -4.72
CA CYS A 359 22.24 -10.21 -5.81
C CYS A 359 23.66 -9.77 -5.40
N ARG A 360 23.80 -8.67 -4.64
CA ARG A 360 25.10 -8.23 -4.11
C ARG A 360 25.68 -9.23 -3.12
N ILE A 361 24.85 -9.68 -2.19
CA ILE A 361 25.23 -10.64 -1.15
C ILE A 361 25.69 -11.96 -1.78
N SER A 362 24.92 -12.52 -2.72
CA SER A 362 25.26 -13.75 -3.43
C SER A 362 26.56 -13.60 -4.24
N ALA A 363 26.73 -12.50 -4.97
CA ALA A 363 27.94 -12.25 -5.74
C ALA A 363 29.20 -12.17 -4.86
N GLN A 364 29.09 -11.53 -3.69
CA GLN A 364 30.18 -11.44 -2.74
C GLN A 364 30.49 -12.79 -2.09
N ASN A 365 29.46 -13.55 -1.71
CA ASN A 365 29.62 -14.91 -1.19
C ASN A 365 30.31 -15.83 -2.20
N ASP A 366 29.87 -15.80 -3.47
CA ASP A 366 30.48 -16.58 -4.54
C ASP A 366 31.97 -16.23 -4.75
N ASN A 367 32.31 -14.94 -4.65
CA ASN A 367 33.71 -14.51 -4.72
C ASN A 367 34.55 -15.09 -3.58
N ILE A 368 34.05 -15.06 -2.34
CA ILE A 368 34.72 -15.63 -1.17
C ILE A 368 34.91 -17.15 -1.34
N LEU A 369 33.88 -17.88 -1.78
CA LEU A 369 33.96 -19.32 -2.01
C LEU A 369 34.95 -19.67 -3.13
N ARG A 370 35.01 -18.86 -4.19
CA ARG A 370 36.02 -19.02 -5.26
C ARG A 370 37.44 -18.80 -4.73
N GLN A 371 37.67 -17.74 -3.95
CA GLN A 371 38.97 -17.48 -3.32
C GLN A 371 39.36 -18.59 -2.34
N TRP A 372 38.41 -19.15 -1.60
CA TRP A 372 38.63 -20.28 -0.70
C TRP A 372 39.08 -21.54 -1.47
N ASN A 373 38.39 -21.88 -2.55
CA ASN A 373 38.77 -23.02 -3.38
C ASN A 373 40.15 -22.82 -4.03
N LEU A 374 40.45 -21.60 -4.51
CA LEU A 374 41.77 -21.26 -5.01
C LEU A 374 42.87 -21.46 -3.95
N LEU A 375 42.63 -21.05 -2.70
CA LEU A 375 43.59 -21.26 -1.62
C LEU A 375 43.85 -22.76 -1.37
N LYS A 376 42.80 -23.59 -1.38
CA LYS A 376 42.92 -25.05 -1.26
C LYS A 376 43.72 -25.66 -2.42
N ASP A 377 43.55 -25.13 -3.63
CA ASP A 377 44.31 -25.57 -4.80
C ASP A 377 45.79 -25.19 -4.70
N LEU A 378 46.08 -23.95 -4.26
CA LEU A 378 47.44 -23.48 -4.02
C LEU A 378 48.15 -24.30 -2.93
N LEU A 379 47.44 -24.68 -1.87
CA LEU A 379 47.97 -25.55 -0.82
C LEU A 379 48.36 -26.92 -1.38
N ARG A 380 47.43 -27.59 -2.08
CA ARG A 380 47.69 -28.89 -2.71
C ARG A 380 48.84 -28.83 -3.70
N GLY A 381 48.89 -27.78 -4.52
CA GLY A 381 49.97 -27.56 -5.48
C GLY A 381 51.33 -27.37 -4.79
N ARG A 382 51.39 -26.54 -3.74
CA ARG A 382 52.61 -26.34 -2.95
C ARG A 382 53.06 -27.62 -2.26
N ARG A 383 52.13 -28.38 -1.68
CA ARG A 383 52.41 -29.69 -1.08
C ARG A 383 53.08 -30.63 -2.08
N GLY A 384 52.49 -30.78 -3.27
CA GLY A 384 53.06 -31.64 -4.31
C GLY A 384 54.46 -31.23 -4.74
N ARG A 385 54.72 -29.92 -4.92
CA ARG A 385 56.06 -29.42 -5.23
C ARG A 385 57.06 -29.66 -4.09
N LEU A 386 56.64 -29.50 -2.84
CA LEU A 386 57.47 -29.74 -1.66
C LEU A 386 57.79 -31.23 -1.45
N GLU A 387 56.84 -32.11 -1.71
CA GLU A 387 57.03 -33.57 -1.68
C GLU A 387 58.03 -34.03 -2.75
N GLN A 388 57.94 -33.47 -3.97
CA GLN A 388 58.93 -33.71 -5.03
C GLN A 388 60.33 -33.22 -4.64
N ASN A 389 60.44 -32.02 -4.07
CA ASN A 389 61.71 -31.47 -3.61
C ASN A 389 62.32 -32.31 -2.48
N LEU A 390 61.49 -32.74 -1.51
CA LEU A 390 61.91 -33.61 -0.42
C LEU A 390 62.42 -34.96 -0.95
N SER A 391 61.72 -35.56 -1.91
CA SER A 391 62.16 -36.80 -2.55
C SER A 391 63.50 -36.61 -3.27
N LEU A 392 63.70 -35.50 -3.98
CA LEU A 392 64.95 -35.18 -4.66
C LEU A 392 66.11 -35.03 -3.66
N GLN A 393 65.90 -34.31 -2.55
CA GLN A 393 66.92 -34.14 -1.51
C GLN A 393 67.30 -35.45 -0.81
N ARG A 394 66.33 -36.36 -0.59
CA ARG A 394 66.61 -37.70 -0.06
C ARG A 394 67.48 -38.51 -1.02
N ILE A 395 67.19 -38.46 -2.33
CA ILE A 395 68.03 -39.10 -3.35
C ILE A 395 69.44 -38.52 -3.33
N PHE A 396 69.60 -37.18 -3.25
CA PHE A 396 70.92 -36.56 -3.15
C PHE A 396 71.68 -36.98 -1.89
N GLN A 397 71.03 -37.03 -0.73
CA GLN A 397 71.66 -37.50 0.50
C GLN A 397 72.10 -38.96 0.39
N GLU A 398 71.25 -39.82 -0.16
CA GLU A 398 71.59 -41.22 -0.40
C GLU A 398 72.75 -41.35 -1.40
N MET A 399 72.81 -40.52 -2.45
CA MET A 399 73.95 -40.48 -3.37
C MET A 399 75.26 -40.06 -2.68
N VAL A 400 75.23 -39.01 -1.86
CA VAL A 400 76.41 -38.57 -1.09
C VAL A 400 76.87 -39.69 -0.15
N TYR A 401 75.94 -40.33 0.55
CA TYR A 401 76.25 -41.50 1.39
C TYR A 401 76.89 -42.64 0.58
N MET A 402 76.40 -42.93 -0.63
CA MET A 402 77.00 -43.96 -1.49
C MET A 402 78.41 -43.58 -1.94
N ILE A 403 78.67 -42.30 -2.25
CA ILE A 403 80.01 -41.81 -2.61
C ILE A 403 80.96 -41.97 -1.42
N ASP A 404 80.56 -41.51 -0.23
CA ASP A 404 81.35 -41.62 0.99
C ASP A 404 81.66 -43.09 1.33
N TRP A 405 80.65 -43.97 1.22
CA TRP A 405 80.82 -45.40 1.42
C TRP A 405 81.77 -46.04 0.39
N MET A 406 81.66 -45.65 -0.88
CA MET A 406 82.57 -46.13 -1.94
C MET A 406 84.01 -45.73 -1.64
N ASP A 407 84.26 -44.50 -1.20
CA ASP A 407 85.59 -44.02 -0.82
C ASP A 407 86.15 -44.78 0.40
N GLU A 408 85.33 -45.02 1.44
CA GLU A 408 85.71 -45.85 2.59
C GLU A 408 86.08 -47.29 2.18
N MET A 409 85.33 -47.87 1.23
CA MET A 409 85.62 -49.19 0.69
C MET A 409 86.92 -49.23 -0.11
N GLN A 410 87.21 -48.21 -0.91
CA GLN A 410 88.49 -48.11 -1.62
C GLN A 410 89.67 -48.03 -0.63
N VAL A 411 89.53 -47.24 0.44
CA VAL A 411 90.54 -47.15 1.50
C VAL A 411 90.72 -48.49 2.21
N THR A 412 89.63 -49.19 2.54
CA THR A 412 89.67 -50.49 3.22
C THR A 412 90.32 -51.56 2.35
N ARG A 413 89.96 -51.62 1.06
CA ARG A 413 90.62 -52.49 0.09
C ARG A 413 92.09 -52.14 -0.08
N GLY A 414 92.45 -50.86 -0.15
CA GLY A 414 93.84 -50.41 -0.20
C GLY A 414 94.65 -50.89 1.01
N ARG A 415 94.08 -50.81 2.22
CA ARG A 415 94.69 -51.35 3.44
C ARG A 415 94.84 -52.87 3.40
N GLN A 416 93.84 -53.60 2.89
CA GLN A 416 93.92 -55.06 2.72
C GLN A 416 95.00 -55.45 1.70
N VAL A 417 95.11 -54.74 0.58
CA VAL A 417 96.17 -54.95 -0.42
C VAL A 417 97.54 -54.67 0.19
N SER A 418 97.72 -53.54 0.89
CA SER A 418 98.98 -53.25 1.59
C SER A 418 99.28 -54.26 2.70
N HIS A 419 98.26 -54.81 3.37
CA HIS A 419 98.45 -55.88 4.35
C HIS A 419 98.92 -57.18 3.67
N LEU A 420 98.30 -57.57 2.55
CA LEU A 420 98.72 -58.72 1.75
C LEU A 420 100.12 -58.53 1.15
N GLU A 421 100.44 -57.34 0.66
CA GLU A 421 101.78 -56.97 0.20
C GLU A 421 102.80 -57.05 1.34
N ASN A 422 102.47 -56.56 2.53
CA ASN A 422 103.32 -56.71 3.71
C ASN A 422 103.49 -58.17 4.11
N VAL A 423 102.43 -58.99 4.11
CA VAL A 423 102.51 -60.43 4.40
C VAL A 423 103.34 -61.16 3.33
N LEU A 424 103.21 -60.79 2.05
CA LEU A 424 104.03 -61.32 0.96
C LEU A 424 105.50 -60.89 1.10
N LEU A 425 105.78 -59.63 1.45
CA LEU A 425 107.12 -59.13 1.77
C LEU A 425 107.69 -59.84 3.02
N GLN A 426 106.87 -60.08 4.03
CA GLN A 426 107.23 -60.85 5.22
C GLN A 426 107.49 -62.31 4.85
N ARG A 427 106.79 -62.86 3.86
CA ARG A 427 107.03 -64.19 3.29
C ARG A 427 108.28 -64.23 2.43
N GLU A 428 108.62 -63.21 1.65
CA GLU A 428 109.86 -63.14 0.86
C GLU A 428 111.08 -62.97 1.77
N THR A 429 110.99 -62.11 2.80
CA THR A 429 112.02 -61.96 3.84
C THR A 429 112.12 -63.18 4.75
N SER A 430 111.01 -63.83 5.11
CA SER A 430 111.03 -65.09 5.87
C SER A 430 111.45 -66.27 5.00
N SER A 431 111.17 -66.29 3.71
CA SER A 431 111.65 -67.32 2.76
C SER A 431 113.15 -67.20 2.52
N PHE A 432 113.73 -66.01 2.66
CA PHE A 432 115.18 -65.82 2.68
C PHE A 432 115.83 -66.35 3.98
N PHE A 433 115.10 -66.38 5.11
CA PHE A 433 115.60 -66.92 6.38
C PHE A 433 115.17 -68.39 6.67
N SER A 434 114.19 -68.94 5.93
CA SER A 434 113.59 -70.26 6.18
C SER A 434 113.93 -71.34 5.15
N LEU A 435 114.85 -71.07 4.21
CA LEU A 435 115.49 -72.15 3.44
C LEU A 435 116.52 -72.96 4.26
N GLN A 436 116.75 -72.60 5.53
CA GLN A 436 117.57 -73.39 6.47
C GLN A 436 116.76 -74.14 7.55
N VAL A 437 115.41 -74.05 7.58
CA VAL A 437 114.55 -74.68 8.62
C VAL A 437 113.35 -75.44 8.03
N LEU A 438 113.44 -75.91 6.78
CA LEU A 438 112.30 -76.54 6.08
C LEU A 438 112.23 -78.07 6.19
N LEU A 439 112.69 -78.67 7.30
CA LEU A 439 112.55 -80.12 7.50
C LEU A 439 112.03 -80.59 8.88
N THR A 440 111.62 -79.71 9.81
CA THR A 440 110.89 -80.17 11.01
C THR A 440 110.02 -79.06 11.62
N SER A 441 108.76 -78.92 11.18
CA SER A 441 107.77 -78.14 11.92
C SER A 441 106.38 -78.75 11.77
N LYS A 442 105.59 -78.73 12.84
CA LYS A 442 104.27 -79.37 12.99
C LYS A 442 103.09 -78.38 12.92
N ASP A 443 103.32 -77.17 12.42
CA ASP A 443 102.36 -76.04 12.46
C ASP A 443 101.67 -75.76 11.10
N TYR A 444 101.26 -76.79 10.35
CA TYR A 444 100.62 -76.63 9.02
C TYR A 444 99.16 -76.14 9.06
N GLY A 445 98.57 -75.90 10.24
CA GLY A 445 97.14 -75.56 10.38
C GLY A 445 96.81 -74.08 10.63
N LYS A 446 97.73 -73.29 11.22
CA LYS A 446 97.43 -71.88 11.59
C LYS A 446 97.20 -70.99 10.37
N HIS A 447 97.95 -71.21 9.30
CA HIS A 447 97.82 -70.46 8.05
C HIS A 447 96.57 -70.83 7.25
N LEU A 448 96.04 -72.05 7.42
CA LEU A 448 94.77 -72.45 6.78
C LEU A 448 93.59 -71.71 7.43
N LEU A 449 93.60 -71.58 8.76
CA LEU A 449 92.59 -70.81 9.49
C LEU A 449 92.64 -69.32 9.15
N GLU A 450 93.83 -68.73 8.97
CA GLU A 450 93.98 -67.34 8.52
C GLU A 450 93.45 -67.13 7.10
N VAL A 451 93.69 -68.10 6.19
CA VAL A 451 93.15 -68.05 4.82
C VAL A 451 91.64 -68.26 4.81
N GLU A 452 91.10 -69.15 5.63
CA GLU A 452 89.64 -69.34 5.78
C GLU A 452 88.97 -68.09 6.37
N ASP A 453 89.57 -67.43 7.36
CA ASP A 453 89.09 -66.14 7.90
C ASP A 453 89.12 -65.03 6.84
N LEU A 454 90.18 -64.96 6.03
CA LEU A 454 90.25 -64.02 4.90
C LEU A 454 89.21 -64.31 3.82
N LEU A 455 88.96 -65.58 3.49
CA LEU A 455 87.90 -65.98 2.55
C LEU A 455 86.50 -65.66 3.11
N GLN A 456 86.28 -65.87 4.40
CA GLN A 456 85.02 -65.50 5.05
C GLN A 456 84.81 -63.98 5.03
N LYS A 457 85.86 -63.18 5.31
CA LYS A 457 85.83 -61.71 5.17
C LYS A 457 85.59 -61.26 3.73
N GLN A 458 86.19 -61.94 2.76
CA GLN A 458 85.98 -61.69 1.33
C GLN A 458 84.54 -61.97 0.92
N ASN A 459 83.95 -63.10 1.36
CA ASN A 459 82.56 -63.44 1.07
C ASN A 459 81.56 -62.43 1.66
N LEU A 460 81.82 -61.95 2.88
CA LEU A 460 81.00 -60.90 3.51
C LEU A 460 81.12 -59.58 2.73
N LEU A 461 82.32 -59.21 2.33
CA LEU A 461 82.58 -58.01 1.53
C LEU A 461 81.94 -58.09 0.13
N GLU A 462 81.96 -59.26 -0.51
CA GLU A 462 81.25 -59.49 -1.78
C GLU A 462 79.73 -59.41 -1.64
N ALA A 463 79.16 -59.92 -0.54
CA ALA A 463 77.74 -59.78 -0.24
C ALA A 463 77.35 -58.32 -0.03
N ASP A 464 78.14 -57.55 0.72
CA ASP A 464 77.93 -56.12 0.94
C ASP A 464 78.03 -55.32 -0.37
N ILE A 465 79.03 -55.61 -1.22
CA ILE A 465 79.16 -54.99 -2.55
C ILE A 465 77.94 -55.30 -3.42
N SER A 466 77.44 -56.54 -3.41
CA SER A 466 76.27 -56.92 -4.18
C SER A 466 75.02 -56.15 -3.73
N ALA A 467 74.79 -56.06 -2.42
CA ALA A 467 73.67 -55.31 -1.85
C ALA A 467 73.76 -53.82 -2.18
N GLN A 468 74.96 -53.21 -2.09
CA GLN A 468 75.15 -51.81 -2.47
C GLN A 468 75.02 -51.60 -3.99
N THR A 469 75.42 -52.56 -4.82
CA THR A 469 75.24 -52.48 -6.28
C THR A 469 73.76 -52.41 -6.65
N GLU A 470 72.91 -53.20 -5.97
CA GLU A 470 71.46 -53.12 -6.13
C GLU A 470 70.91 -51.77 -5.64
N ARG A 471 71.39 -51.25 -4.51
CA ARG A 471 71.02 -49.93 -4.00
C ARG A 471 71.39 -48.80 -4.96
N VAL A 472 72.60 -48.80 -5.54
CA VAL A 472 73.01 -47.82 -6.57
C VAL A 472 72.14 -47.91 -7.82
N LYS A 473 71.80 -49.13 -8.27
CA LYS A 473 70.88 -49.31 -9.41
C LYS A 473 69.50 -48.72 -9.13
N SER A 474 68.96 -48.96 -7.94
CA SER A 474 67.68 -48.38 -7.49
C SER A 474 67.75 -46.85 -7.41
N LEU A 475 68.83 -46.31 -6.84
CA LEU A 475 69.08 -44.87 -6.75
C LEU A 475 69.16 -44.21 -8.12
N ASN A 476 69.89 -44.82 -9.06
CA ASN A 476 69.97 -44.33 -10.44
C ASN A 476 68.59 -44.34 -11.11
N GLN A 477 67.79 -45.40 -10.92
CA GLN A 477 66.42 -45.45 -11.44
C GLN A 477 65.52 -44.36 -10.83
N ALA A 478 65.66 -44.09 -9.53
CA ALA A 478 64.91 -43.03 -8.85
C ALA A 478 65.33 -41.64 -9.33
N ALA A 479 66.64 -41.40 -9.49
CA ALA A 479 67.19 -40.14 -9.97
C ALA A 479 66.85 -39.87 -11.44
N LEU A 480 66.80 -40.90 -12.29
CA LEU A 480 66.41 -40.77 -13.70
C LEU A 480 65.02 -40.15 -13.90
N ARG A 481 64.12 -40.30 -12.92
CA ARG A 481 62.79 -39.67 -12.96
C ARG A 481 62.86 -38.14 -12.91
N TYR A 482 63.95 -37.60 -12.40
CA TYR A 482 64.20 -36.16 -12.29
C TYR A 482 65.13 -35.63 -13.39
N THR A 483 65.77 -36.50 -14.19
CA THR A 483 66.65 -36.10 -15.30
C THR A 483 65.93 -35.98 -16.64
N HIS A 484 64.86 -36.74 -16.84
CA HIS A 484 63.95 -36.54 -17.97
C HIS A 484 63.08 -35.33 -17.68
N VAL A 485 63.32 -34.24 -18.41
CA VAL A 485 62.44 -33.06 -18.42
C VAL A 485 61.07 -33.47 -18.97
N THR A 486 60.18 -33.99 -18.13
CA THR A 486 58.73 -33.87 -18.34
C THR A 486 58.36 -32.45 -17.93
N GLY A 487 58.73 -31.47 -18.75
CA GLY A 487 58.73 -30.06 -18.33
C GLY A 487 58.87 -29.08 -19.50
N LYS A 488 58.17 -29.34 -20.60
CA LYS A 488 57.89 -28.31 -21.61
C LYS A 488 56.39 -28.24 -21.89
N GLN A 489 55.58 -28.11 -20.82
CA GLN A 489 54.22 -27.56 -20.99
C GLN A 489 53.55 -26.91 -19.78
N GLU A 490 54.07 -26.99 -18.55
CA GLU A 490 53.34 -26.40 -17.39
C GLU A 490 54.01 -25.21 -16.70
N TRP A 491 55.21 -24.77 -17.12
CA TRP A 491 55.91 -23.64 -16.48
C TRP A 491 55.72 -22.27 -17.16
N ARG A 492 54.75 -22.11 -18.06
CA ARG A 492 54.59 -20.85 -18.82
C ARG A 492 53.18 -20.30 -19.02
N GLU A 493 52.16 -20.84 -18.34
CA GLU A 493 50.80 -20.30 -18.39
C GLU A 493 50.22 -20.03 -17.00
N THR A 494 50.94 -19.28 -16.17
CA THR A 494 50.35 -18.43 -15.11
C THR A 494 51.39 -17.37 -14.72
N GLY A 495 51.42 -16.30 -15.50
CA GLY A 495 52.13 -15.06 -15.22
C GLY A 495 51.29 -13.91 -15.75
#